data_AF-A0A936PSQ2-F1
#
_entry.id   AF-A0A936PSQ2-F1
#
_cell.length_a   1.000
_cell.length_b   1.000
_cell.length_c   1.000
_cell.angle_alpha   90.00
_cell.angle_beta   90.00
_cell.angle_gamma   90.00
#
_symmetry.space_group_name_H-M   'P 1'
#
loop_
_entity.id
_entity.type
_entity.pdbx_description
1 polymer ?
#
loop_
_entity_poly.entity_id
_entity_poly.type
_entity_poly.pdbx_seq_one_letter_code
_entity_poly.pdbx_strand_id
1 'polypeptide(L)'
;MPLVLFALLQSFTALAGEPVPAAPAETPPAETPPAALKVYEGTILSRKGDSITLTTTGGEAPPVGATGTLSKHIVKQMFGAEVVMWLTVADVKVSAVGKTTVTLTLVEETSVITVDGQKVDHFTKDSKTRLEWAAP
;
A
#
# COMPACT_ATOMS: atom_id res chain seq x y z
N MET A 1 -70.92 -26.37 26.49
CA MET A 1 -71.55 -25.23 25.78
C MET A 1 -70.49 -24.16 25.58
N PRO A 2 -70.42 -23.47 24.44
CA PRO A 2 -69.89 -23.95 23.16
C PRO A 2 -68.68 -23.08 22.67
N LEU A 3 -68.09 -23.48 21.53
CA LEU A 3 -67.61 -22.67 20.39
C LEU A 3 -66.87 -21.32 20.68
N VAL A 4 -65.72 -20.99 20.09
CA VAL A 4 -65.50 -20.52 18.69
C VAL A 4 -63.98 -20.26 18.61
N LEU A 5 -63.12 -21.05 17.93
CA LEU A 5 -62.72 -20.96 16.51
C LEU A 5 -62.57 -19.53 15.94
N PHE A 6 -61.36 -18.98 15.83
CA PHE A 6 -61.04 -18.13 14.66
C PHE A 6 -59.55 -18.18 14.34
N ALA A 7 -59.26 -18.83 13.22
CA ALA A 7 -58.00 -18.75 12.50
C ALA A 7 -57.88 -17.38 11.82
N LEU A 8 -56.66 -16.85 11.74
CA LEU A 8 -56.31 -15.92 10.66
C LEU A 8 -54.88 -16.17 10.22
N LEU A 9 -54.78 -17.09 9.28
CA LEU A 9 -53.64 -17.36 8.42
C LEU A 9 -53.52 -16.17 7.45
N GLN A 10 -52.46 -15.36 7.57
CA GLN A 10 -52.19 -14.29 6.61
C GLN A 10 -51.50 -14.88 5.38
N SER A 11 -52.26 -14.98 4.30
CA SER A 11 -51.81 -15.38 2.97
C SER A 11 -50.83 -14.34 2.41
N PHE A 12 -49.58 -14.74 2.13
CA PHE A 12 -48.71 -14.00 1.22
C PHE A 12 -49.01 -14.45 -0.21
N THR A 13 -49.73 -13.60 -0.95
CA THR A 13 -49.86 -13.72 -2.40
C THR A 13 -48.51 -13.35 -3.03
N ALA A 14 -47.81 -14.35 -3.56
CA ALA A 14 -46.63 -14.14 -4.38
C ALA A 14 -47.05 -13.42 -5.67
N LEU A 15 -46.62 -12.17 -5.84
CA LEU A 15 -46.60 -11.52 -7.15
C LEU A 15 -45.57 -12.28 -7.99
N ALA A 16 -46.03 -12.88 -9.10
CA ALA A 16 -45.18 -13.39 -10.15
C ALA A 16 -44.41 -12.21 -10.77
N GLY A 17 -43.19 -11.98 -10.27
CA GLY A 17 -42.24 -11.08 -10.87
C GLY A 17 -41.71 -11.67 -12.17
N GLU A 18 -41.77 -10.89 -13.24
CA GLU A 18 -41.14 -11.19 -14.53
C GLU A 18 -39.65 -11.53 -14.34
N PRO A 19 -39.09 -12.47 -15.12
CA PRO A 19 -37.67 -12.78 -15.06
C PRO A 19 -36.85 -11.55 -15.50
N VAL A 20 -36.14 -10.94 -14.55
CA VAL A 20 -35.15 -9.90 -14.83
C VAL A 20 -34.12 -10.51 -15.79
N PRO A 21 -33.90 -9.93 -16.99
CA PRO A 21 -32.86 -10.43 -17.89
C PRO A 21 -31.51 -10.36 -17.18
N ALA A 22 -30.85 -11.52 -17.09
CA ALA A 22 -29.52 -11.62 -16.51
C ALA A 22 -28.59 -10.62 -17.21
N ALA A 23 -28.05 -9.67 -16.46
CA ALA A 23 -27.05 -8.75 -16.96
C ALA A 23 -25.88 -9.56 -17.55
N PRO A 24 -25.36 -9.20 -18.73
CA PRO A 24 -24.20 -9.87 -19.30
C PRO A 24 -23.06 -9.82 -18.29
N ALA A 25 -22.53 -10.99 -17.95
CA ALA A 25 -21.39 -11.10 -17.07
C ALA A 25 -20.24 -10.24 -17.62
N GLU A 26 -19.91 -9.17 -16.90
CA GLU A 26 -18.71 -8.40 -17.17
C GLU A 26 -17.52 -9.35 -16.99
N THR A 27 -16.87 -9.69 -18.11
CA THR A 27 -15.60 -10.41 -18.08
C THR A 27 -14.64 -9.65 -17.15
N PRO A 28 -14.05 -10.30 -16.13
CA PRO A 28 -13.08 -9.65 -15.27
C PRO A 28 -11.96 -9.06 -16.17
N PRO A 29 -11.52 -7.81 -15.91
CA PRO A 29 -10.44 -7.20 -16.65
C PRO A 29 -9.25 -8.16 -16.68
N ALA A 30 -8.70 -8.42 -17.87
CA ALA A 30 -7.48 -9.19 -18.01
C ALA A 30 -6.42 -8.58 -17.08
N GLU A 31 -5.93 -9.36 -16.11
CA GLU A 31 -4.80 -8.98 -15.27
C GLU A 31 -3.59 -8.76 -16.19
N THR A 32 -3.31 -7.49 -16.51
CA THR A 32 -2.06 -7.10 -17.15
C THR A 32 -0.93 -7.57 -16.23
N PRO A 33 0.05 -8.34 -16.74
CA PRO A 33 1.19 -8.76 -15.95
C PRO A 33 1.84 -7.55 -15.27
N PRO A 34 2.13 -7.60 -13.96
CA PRO A 34 2.72 -6.47 -13.25
C PRO A 34 4.02 -6.07 -13.95
N ALA A 35 4.14 -4.79 -14.30
CA ALA A 35 5.34 -4.23 -14.91
C ALA A 35 6.57 -4.59 -14.05
N ALA A 36 7.68 -4.93 -14.71
CA ALA A 36 8.91 -5.28 -14.01
C ALA A 36 9.36 -4.09 -13.12
N LEU A 37 9.24 -4.26 -11.81
CA LEU A 37 9.63 -3.24 -10.84
C LEU A 37 11.15 -3.17 -10.76
N LYS A 38 11.69 -1.97 -10.92
CA LYS A 38 13.09 -1.68 -10.64
C LYS A 38 13.25 -1.36 -9.16
N VAL A 39 14.41 -1.74 -8.61
CA VAL A 39 14.72 -1.62 -7.18
C VAL A 39 16.00 -0.82 -7.00
N TYR A 40 15.97 0.14 -6.07
CA TYR A 40 17.09 1.01 -5.72
C TYR A 40 17.26 1.00 -4.20
N GLU A 41 18.41 0.52 -3.72
CA GLU A 41 18.72 0.46 -2.29
C GLU A 41 19.64 1.59 -1.86
N GLY A 42 19.33 2.18 -0.71
CA GLY A 42 20.09 3.29 -0.16
C GLY A 42 19.86 3.49 1.33
N THR A 43 20.49 4.52 1.88
CA THR A 43 20.30 4.93 3.27
C THR A 43 19.72 6.33 3.35
N ILE A 44 18.88 6.60 4.35
CA ILE A 44 18.35 7.95 4.56
C ILE A 44 19.46 8.86 5.09
N LEU A 45 19.81 9.88 4.32
CA LEU A 45 20.76 10.90 4.74
C LEU A 45 20.08 11.98 5.60
N SER A 46 18.89 12.42 5.18
CA SER A 46 18.12 13.44 5.87
C SER A 46 16.66 13.49 5.38
N ARG A 47 15.78 14.01 6.24
CA ARG A 47 14.42 14.44 5.88
C ARG A 47 14.23 15.89 6.29
N LYS A 48 13.65 16.70 5.41
CA LYS A 48 13.25 18.09 5.67
C LYS A 48 11.86 18.34 5.09
N GLY A 49 10.85 18.30 5.96
CA GLY A 49 9.45 18.31 5.53
C GLY A 49 9.13 17.10 4.65
N ASP A 50 8.71 17.37 3.43
CA ASP A 50 8.38 16.36 2.41
C ASP A 50 9.57 15.95 1.56
N SER A 51 10.75 16.57 1.75
CA SER A 51 11.96 16.22 1.02
C SER A 51 12.78 15.19 1.79
N ILE A 52 13.07 14.06 1.16
CA ILE A 52 13.87 12.96 1.70
C ILE A 52 15.11 12.80 0.81
N THR A 53 16.29 12.81 1.41
CA THR A 53 17.54 12.57 0.68
C THR A 53 18.06 11.17 1.02
N LEU A 54 18.26 10.35 -0.01
CA LEU A 54 18.86 9.03 0.10
C LEU A 54 20.31 9.06 -0.41
N THR A 55 21.17 8.27 0.20
CA THR A 55 22.52 7.96 -0.29
C THR A 55 22.51 6.66 -1.07
N THR A 56 23.23 6.62 -2.19
CA THR A 56 23.33 5.43 -3.04
C THR A 56 24.19 4.36 -2.38
N THR A 57 23.71 3.12 -2.34
CA THR A 57 24.54 1.94 -2.01
C THR A 57 24.78 1.03 -3.21
N GLY A 58 24.14 1.30 -4.34
CA GLY A 58 24.26 0.54 -5.59
C GLY A 58 22.95 0.52 -6.38
N GLY A 59 23.01 0.11 -7.64
CA GLY A 59 21.85 -0.01 -8.53
C GLY A 59 21.71 1.11 -9.57
N GLU A 60 20.78 0.93 -10.50
CA GLU A 60 20.41 1.95 -11.48
C GLU A 60 19.67 3.08 -10.78
N ALA A 61 20.14 4.32 -10.92
CA ALA A 61 19.45 5.46 -10.33
C ALA A 61 18.08 5.65 -11.03
N PRO A 62 17.00 5.90 -10.28
CA PRO A 62 15.69 6.11 -10.88
C PRO A 62 15.67 7.42 -11.69
N PRO A 63 14.92 7.50 -12.79
CA PRO A 63 14.82 8.73 -13.56
C PRO A 63 14.10 9.82 -12.75
N VAL A 64 14.50 11.07 -12.94
CA VAL A 64 13.81 12.23 -12.33
C VAL A 64 12.36 12.24 -12.80
N GLY A 65 11.43 12.41 -11.86
CA GLY A 65 10.00 12.38 -12.10
C GLY A 65 9.35 11.01 -11.90
N ALA A 66 10.13 9.93 -11.75
CA ALA A 66 9.59 8.61 -11.43
C ALA A 66 8.85 8.62 -10.09
N THR A 67 7.72 7.93 -10.05
CA THR A 67 6.96 7.67 -8.82
C THR A 67 7.20 6.23 -8.39
N GLY A 68 7.31 6.01 -7.09
CA GLY A 68 7.57 4.71 -6.53
C GLY A 68 7.25 4.61 -5.05
N THR A 69 7.37 3.40 -4.52
CA THR A 69 7.17 3.09 -3.11
C THR A 69 8.51 3.04 -2.40
N LEU A 70 8.62 3.77 -1.30
CA LEU A 70 9.76 3.75 -0.40
C LEU A 70 9.46 2.80 0.76
N SER A 71 10.37 1.86 0.99
CA SER A 71 10.32 0.88 2.07
C SER A 71 11.53 1.01 2.99
N LYS A 72 11.33 0.75 4.29
CA LYS A 72 12.37 0.73 5.32
C LYS A 72 12.71 -0.70 5.71
N HIS A 73 14.00 -0.99 5.86
CA HIS A 73 14.46 -2.24 6.45
C HIS A 73 14.19 -2.28 7.94
N ILE A 74 13.53 -3.34 8.41
CA ILE A 74 13.21 -3.55 9.82
C ILE A 74 13.74 -4.90 10.25
N VAL A 75 14.43 -4.90 11.39
CA VAL A 75 14.82 -6.11 12.11
C VAL A 75 14.10 -6.08 13.45
N LYS A 76 13.27 -7.09 13.73
CA LYS A 76 12.54 -7.22 14.99
C LYS A 76 12.70 -8.61 15.57
N GLN A 77 12.84 -8.70 16.88
CA GLN A 77 12.75 -9.96 17.61
C GLN A 77 11.26 -10.28 17.85
N MET A 78 10.78 -11.40 17.31
CA MET A 78 9.42 -11.90 17.53
C MET A 78 9.49 -13.37 17.94
N PHE A 79 8.86 -13.71 19.08
CA PHE A 79 8.82 -15.08 19.61
C PHE A 79 10.20 -15.74 19.80
N GLY A 80 11.21 -14.95 20.18
CA GLY A 80 12.59 -15.44 20.36
C GLY A 80 13.35 -15.69 19.05
N ALA A 81 12.79 -15.27 17.91
CA ALA A 81 13.44 -15.32 16.60
C ALA A 81 13.63 -13.92 16.01
N GLU A 82 14.71 -13.72 15.26
CA GLU A 82 14.93 -12.50 14.48
C GLU A 82 14.12 -12.56 13.18
N VAL A 83 13.30 -11.54 12.95
CA VAL A 83 12.53 -11.36 11.72
C VAL A 83 13.04 -10.12 11.00
N VAL A 84 13.43 -10.32 9.74
CA VAL A 84 13.90 -9.28 8.84
C VAL A 84 12.82 -9.04 7.79
N MET A 85 12.36 -7.79 7.66
CA MET A 85 11.33 -7.43 6.69
C MET A 85 11.51 -6.02 6.14
N TRP A 86 10.95 -5.78 4.96
CA TRP A 86 10.82 -4.45 4.37
C TRP A 86 9.42 -3.94 4.62
N LEU A 87 9.30 -2.78 5.26
CA LEU A 87 8.03 -2.12 5.50
C LEU A 87 7.87 -0.97 4.52
N THR A 88 6.82 -0.97 3.71
CA THR A 88 6.45 0.18 2.88
C THR A 88 6.04 1.35 3.79
N VAL A 89 6.72 2.48 3.64
CA VAL A 89 6.53 3.65 4.53
C VAL A 89 5.89 4.83 3.82
N ALA A 90 6.10 4.96 2.50
CA ALA A 90 5.61 6.10 1.75
C ALA A 90 5.59 5.85 0.24
N ASP A 91 4.70 6.56 -0.44
CA ASP A 91 4.79 6.83 -1.86
C ASP A 91 5.59 8.11 -2.09
N VAL A 92 6.51 8.06 -3.04
CA VAL A 92 7.49 9.12 -3.30
C VAL A 92 7.64 9.39 -4.79
N LYS A 93 8.08 10.60 -5.10
CA LYS A 93 8.47 11.03 -6.43
C LYS A 93 9.93 11.45 -6.44
N VAL A 94 10.71 11.00 -7.42
CA VAL A 94 12.10 11.40 -7.59
C VAL A 94 12.15 12.86 -8.05
N SER A 95 12.73 13.74 -7.25
CA SER A 95 12.84 15.17 -7.55
C SER A 95 14.22 15.56 -8.08
N ALA A 96 15.29 14.90 -7.61
CA ALA A 96 16.64 15.13 -8.13
C ALA A 96 17.50 13.87 -7.99
N VAL A 97 18.46 13.71 -8.89
CA VAL A 97 19.46 12.63 -8.87
C VAL A 97 20.84 13.24 -8.97
N GLY A 98 21.67 13.02 -7.94
CA GLY A 98 23.07 13.37 -7.89
C GLY A 98 23.98 12.16 -8.16
N LYS A 99 25.30 12.35 -8.06
CA LYS A 99 26.27 11.26 -8.26
C LYS A 99 26.15 10.16 -7.19
N THR A 100 25.86 10.55 -5.95
CA THR A 100 25.81 9.66 -4.79
C THR A 100 24.53 9.80 -3.97
N THR A 101 23.63 10.70 -4.38
CA THR A 101 22.41 11.01 -3.64
C THR A 101 21.20 11.05 -4.56
N VAL A 102 20.04 10.70 -4.03
CA VAL A 102 18.74 10.86 -4.69
C VAL A 102 17.83 11.63 -3.76
N THR A 103 17.23 12.70 -4.26
CA THR A 103 16.23 13.47 -3.53
C THR A 103 14.86 13.00 -3.97
N LEU A 104 14.03 12.69 -2.99
CA LEU A 104 12.67 12.23 -3.13
C LEU A 104 11.73 13.27 -2.51
N THR A 105 10.60 13.47 -3.15
CA THR A 105 9.48 14.23 -2.59
C THR A 105 8.43 13.22 -2.12
N LEU A 106 8.05 13.31 -0.86
CA LEU A 106 6.97 12.55 -0.26
C LEU A 106 5.65 12.92 -0.95
N VAL A 107 4.98 11.92 -1.51
CA VAL A 107 3.64 12.07 -2.09
C VAL A 107 2.61 11.71 -1.03
N GLU A 108 2.77 10.54 -0.41
CA GLU A 108 1.88 10.05 0.62
C GLU A 108 2.66 9.19 1.63
N GLU A 109 2.32 9.29 2.91
CA GLU A 109 2.91 8.43 3.94
C GLU A 109 1.95 7.25 4.22
N THR A 110 2.30 6.08 3.69
CA THR A 110 1.46 4.87 3.74
C THR A 110 1.52 4.18 5.12
N SER A 111 2.60 4.38 5.88
CA SER A 111 2.79 3.76 7.20
C SER A 111 2.43 4.71 8.33
N VAL A 112 1.38 4.38 9.08
CA VAL A 112 1.07 5.02 10.37
C VAL A 112 1.22 3.99 11.48
N ILE A 113 2.46 3.70 11.86
CA ILE A 113 2.73 2.87 13.03
C ILE A 113 2.82 3.78 14.25
N THR A 114 2.02 3.49 15.27
CA THR A 114 2.09 4.13 16.58
C THR A 114 2.62 3.15 17.62
N VAL A 115 3.61 3.57 18.41
CA VAL A 115 4.12 2.85 19.58
C VAL A 115 3.90 3.75 20.79
N ASP A 116 3.23 3.23 21.82
CA ASP A 116 2.89 3.99 23.03
C ASP A 116 2.14 5.31 22.75
N GLY A 117 1.27 5.30 21.72
CA GLY A 117 0.51 6.47 21.29
C GLY A 117 1.31 7.51 20.50
N GLN A 118 2.61 7.29 20.28
CA GLN A 118 3.46 8.17 19.47
C GLN A 118 3.66 7.60 18.07
N LYS A 119 3.50 8.45 17.04
CA LYS A 119 3.81 8.09 15.65
C LYS A 119 5.31 7.80 15.54
N VAL A 120 5.65 6.62 15.02
CA VAL A 120 7.03 6.23 14.77
C VAL A 120 7.56 7.01 13.57
N ASP A 121 8.71 7.67 13.72
CA ASP A 121 9.41 8.24 12.57
C ASP A 121 10.09 7.12 11.77
N HIS A 122 9.56 6.87 10.59
CA HIS A 122 10.12 5.88 9.68
C HIS A 122 11.36 6.41 8.95
N PHE A 123 11.59 7.72 8.92
CA PHE A 123 12.60 8.39 8.11
C PHE A 123 13.85 8.79 8.88
N THR A 124 14.18 8.03 9.93
CA THR A 124 15.37 8.25 10.75
C THR A 124 16.63 8.15 9.90
N LYS A 125 17.60 9.04 10.17
CA LYS A 125 18.91 9.04 9.52
C LYS A 125 19.59 7.66 9.61
N ASP A 126 20.34 7.31 8.57
CA ASP A 126 21.12 6.08 8.42
C ASP A 126 20.26 4.80 8.31
N SER A 127 18.93 4.93 8.25
CA SER A 127 18.04 3.79 8.00
C SER A 127 18.25 3.23 6.60
N LYS A 128 18.40 1.91 6.49
CA LYS A 128 18.42 1.22 5.19
C LYS A 128 17.02 1.26 4.57
N THR A 129 16.98 1.64 3.30
CA THR A 129 15.75 1.87 2.54
C THR A 129 15.84 1.27 1.16
N ARG A 130 14.66 1.00 0.59
CA ARG A 130 14.48 0.46 -0.75
C ARG A 130 13.40 1.27 -1.46
N LEU A 131 13.74 1.83 -2.61
CA LEU A 131 12.80 2.46 -3.52
C LEU A 131 12.46 1.48 -4.65
N GLU A 132 11.17 1.27 -4.89
CA GLU A 132 10.65 0.43 -5.96
C GLU A 132 9.84 1.30 -6.93
N TRP A 133 10.09 1.21 -8.23
CA TRP A 133 9.36 1.97 -9.25
C TRP A 133 9.11 1.14 -10.50
N ALA A 134 8.03 1.44 -11.20
CA ALA A 134 7.77 0.89 -12.52
C ALA A 134 8.70 1.56 -13.54
N ALA A 135 9.41 0.76 -14.33
CA ALA A 135 10.10 1.29 -15.50
C ALA A 135 9.08 1.91 -16.46
N PRO A 136 9.37 3.08 -17.07
CA PRO A 136 8.52 3.66 -18.11
C PRO A 136 8.47 2.77 -19.36
#